data_AF-A0A7K2QBK5-F1
#
_entry.id   AF-A0A7K2QBK5-F1
#
_cell.length_a   1.000
_cell.length_b   1.000
_cell.length_c   1.000
_cell.angle_alpha   90.00
_cell.angle_beta   90.00
_cell.angle_gamma   90.00
#
_symmetry.space_group_name_H-M   'P 1'
#
loop_
_entity.id
_entity.type
_entity.pdbx_description
1 polymer ?
#
loop_
_entity_poly.entity_id
_entity_poly.type
_entity_poly.pdbx_seq_one_letter_code
_entity_poly.pdbx_strand_id
1 'polypeptide(L)' 'MSPDTPLLSRLRTLLTDHADVLHTDPETLAAHARDAAPFSEAGTPAVVAFPRTAEQVRHIMRTAYELGVPVVPQGARTG' A
#
# COMPACT_ATOMS: atom_id res chain seq x y z
N MET A 1 0.15 14.24 -1.73
CA MET A 1 0.65 13.52 -2.92
C MET A 1 -0.48 13.50 -3.93
N SER A 2 -0.24 13.77 -5.21
CA SER A 2 -1.32 13.78 -6.21
C SER A 2 -1.95 12.38 -6.31
N PRO A 3 -3.29 12.24 -6.31
CA PRO A 3 -3.96 10.94 -6.42
C PRO A 3 -3.73 10.22 -7.76
N ASP A 4 -3.09 10.90 -8.71
CA ASP A 4 -2.83 10.44 -10.09
C ASP A 4 -1.37 10.02 -10.31
N THR A 5 -0.77 9.35 -9.33
CA THR A 5 0.55 8.75 -9.55
C THR A 5 0.43 7.55 -10.51
N PRO A 6 1.44 7.28 -11.36
CA PRO A 6 1.46 6.08 -12.21
C PRO A 6 1.21 4.78 -11.45
N LEU A 7 1.62 4.73 -10.18
CA LEU A 7 1.33 3.64 -9.25
C LEU A 7 -0.17 3.48 -9.01
N LEU A 8 -0.85 4.51 -8.50
CA LEU A 8 -2.28 4.43 -8.17
C LEU A 8 -3.13 4.18 -9.41
N SER A 9 -2.80 4.82 -10.53
CA SER A 9 -3.51 4.59 -11.80
C SER A 9 -3.40 3.13 -12.25
N ARG A 10 -2.20 2.52 -12.21
CA ARG A 10 -2.01 1.10 -12.58
C ARG A 10 -2.62 0.13 -11.58
N LEU A 11 -2.54 0.40 -10.29
CA LEU A 11 -3.14 -0.47 -9.27
C LEU A 11 -4.67 -0.51 -9.44
N ARG A 12 -5.29 0.64 -9.71
CA ARG A 12 -6.75 0.75 -9.89
C ARG A 12 -7.28 -0.04 -11.08
N THR A 13 -6.52 -0.25 -12.17
CA THR A 13 -7.06 -0.90 -13.39
C THR A 13 -7.66 -2.30 -13.16
N LEU A 14 -7.14 -3.08 -12.22
CA LEU A 14 -7.70 -4.39 -11.84
C LEU A 14 -8.45 -4.38 -10.50
N LEU A 15 -8.47 -3.24 -9.81
CA LEU A 15 -9.08 -3.09 -8.48
C LEU A 15 -10.24 -2.08 -8.49
N THR A 16 -10.70 -1.64 -9.67
CA THR A 16 -11.77 -0.62 -9.81
C THR A 16 -13.04 -0.99 -9.05
N ASP A 17 -13.41 -2.27 -9.03
CA ASP A 17 -14.60 -2.78 -8.32
C ASP A 17 -14.35 -3.01 -6.82
N HIS A 18 -13.12 -2.76 -6.34
CA HIS A 18 -12.66 -3.00 -4.98
C HIS A 18 -12.04 -1.72 -4.38
N ALA A 19 -12.86 -0.68 -4.26
CA ALA A 19 -12.43 0.62 -3.73
C ALA A 19 -11.88 0.54 -2.29
N ASP A 20 -12.22 -0.51 -1.53
CA ASP A 20 -11.73 -0.78 -0.17
C ASP A 20 -10.36 -1.47 -0.12
N VAL A 21 -9.73 -1.74 -1.27
CA VAL A 21 -8.42 -2.39 -1.31
C VAL A 21 -7.28 -1.38 -1.22
N LEU A 22 -7.43 -0.14 -1.72
CA LEU A 22 -6.34 0.84 -1.79
C LEU A 22 -6.69 2.11 -1.00
N HIS A 23 -5.86 2.43 -0.01
CA HIS A 23 -6.04 3.56 0.88
C HIS A 23 -4.93 4.58 0.70
N THR A 24 -5.35 5.84 0.53
CA THR A 24 -4.46 7.01 0.45
C THR A 24 -4.91 8.12 1.39
N ASP A 25 -5.94 7.87 2.21
CA ASP A 25 -6.38 8.82 3.22
C ASP A 25 -5.29 8.98 4.31
N PRO A 26 -5.06 10.21 4.82
CA PRO A 26 -3.96 10.47 5.74
C PRO A 26 -4.00 9.62 7.02
N GLU A 27 -5.20 9.28 7.51
CA GLU A 27 -5.39 8.52 8.73
C GLU A 27 -4.87 7.07 8.57
N THR A 28 -5.28 6.39 7.49
CA THR A 28 -4.81 5.03 7.21
C THR A 28 -3.32 5.00 6.93
N LEU A 29 -2.79 5.97 6.17
CA LEU A 29 -1.34 6.06 5.91
C LEU A 29 -0.55 6.23 7.21
N ALA A 30 -1.01 7.09 8.12
CA ALA A 30 -0.37 7.30 9.42
C ALA A 30 -0.45 6.07 10.32
N ALA A 31 -1.61 5.40 10.36
CA ALA A 31 -1.81 4.19 11.15
C ALA A 31 -0.93 3.01 10.70
N HIS A 32 -0.51 3.01 9.43
CA HIS A 32 0.33 1.96 8.84
C HIS A 32 1.78 2.39 8.60
N ALA A 33 2.18 3.58 9.04
CA ALA A 33 3.56 4.05 8.91
C ALA A 33 4.52 3.36 9.89
N ARG A 34 4.03 2.91 11.04
CA ARG A 34 4.84 2.31 12.12
C ARG A 34 4.27 0.99 12.62
N ASP A 35 5.15 0.17 13.16
CA ASP A 35 4.85 -0.94 14.06
C ASP A 35 4.96 -0.48 15.53
N ALA A 36 5.04 -1.43 16.45
CA ALA A 36 5.12 -1.17 17.87
C ALA A 36 6.54 -0.81 18.34
N ALA A 37 7.57 -0.96 17.51
CA ALA A 37 8.94 -0.60 17.84
C ALA A 37 9.13 0.95 17.84
N PRO A 38 9.50 1.58 18.96
CA PRO A 38 9.60 3.03 19.05
C PRO A 38 10.95 3.60 18.61
N PHE A 39 11.90 2.75 18.20
CA PHE A 39 13.32 3.12 18.11
C PHE A 39 13.75 3.68 16.75
N SER A 40 12.87 3.61 15.74
CA SER A 40 13.20 3.94 14.35
C SER A 40 12.35 5.08 13.81
N GLU A 41 12.97 5.98 13.05
CA GLU A 41 12.22 6.92 12.22
C GLU A 41 11.45 6.16 11.14
N ALA A 42 10.22 6.59 10.88
CA ALA A 42 9.35 5.98 9.89
C ALA A 42 8.99 6.98 8.81
N GLY A 43 9.05 6.52 7.55
CA GLY A 43 8.54 7.27 6.41
C GLY A 43 7.01 7.25 6.35
N THR A 44 6.46 7.95 5.36
CA THR A 44 5.03 7.90 5.05
C THR A 44 4.80 7.00 3.83
N PRO A 45 3.94 5.97 3.92
CA PRO A 45 3.61 5.15 2.76
C PRO A 45 2.89 5.96 1.67
N ALA A 46 3.14 5.65 0.40
CA ALA A 46 2.44 6.26 -0.73
C ALA A 46 1.00 5.76 -0.86
N VAL A 47 0.75 4.51 -0.47
CA VAL A 47 -0.53 3.81 -0.50
C VAL A 47 -0.46 2.65 0.49
N VAL A 48 -1.58 2.34 1.15
CA VAL A 48 -1.76 1.12 1.93
C VAL A 48 -2.75 0.23 1.19
N ALA A 49 -2.47 -1.07 1.13
CA ALA A 49 -3.34 -2.02 0.44
C ALA A 49 -3.83 -3.13 1.36
N PHE A 50 -5.13 -3.45 1.31
CA PHE A 50 -5.77 -4.57 2.00
C PHE A 50 -6.34 -5.60 1.01
N PRO A 51 -5.48 -6.33 0.27
CA PRO A 51 -5.94 -7.32 -0.68
C PRO A 51 -6.69 -8.47 0.01
N ARG A 52 -7.75 -8.94 -0.65
CA ARG A 52 -8.62 -10.04 -0.19
C ARG A 52 -8.35 -11.36 -0.91
N THR A 53 -7.68 -11.33 -2.06
CA THR A 53 -7.36 -12.52 -2.85
C THR A 53 -5.89 -12.53 -3.28
N ALA A 54 -5.38 -13.73 -3.62
CA ALA A 54 -4.02 -13.88 -4.12
C ALA A 54 -3.80 -13.17 -5.47
N GLU A 55 -4.83 -13.08 -6.32
CA GLU A 55 -4.78 -12.35 -7.59
C GLU A 55 -4.54 -10.86 -7.36
N GLN A 56 -5.20 -10.27 -6.34
CA GLN A 56 -4.99 -8.87 -5.97
C GLN A 56 -3.56 -8.66 -5.47
N VAL A 57 -3.05 -9.54 -4.60
CA VAL A 57 -1.65 -9.49 -4.14
C VAL A 57 -0.69 -9.56 -5.34
N ARG A 58 -0.91 -10.51 -6.26
CA ARG A 58 -0.09 -10.68 -7.46
C ARG A 58 -0.06 -9.41 -8.31
N HIS A 59 -1.21 -8.78 -8.52
CA HIS A 59 -1.30 -7.53 -9.28
C HIS A 59 -0.52 -6.39 -8.62
N ILE A 60 -0.67 -6.23 -7.29
CA ILE A 60 0.05 -5.22 -6.51
C ILE A 60 1.56 -5.43 -6.62
N MET A 61 2.03 -6.65 -6.33
CA MET A 61 3.46 -6.97 -6.33
C MET A 61 4.09 -6.78 -7.71
N ARG A 62 3.42 -7.21 -8.78
CA ARG A 62 3.91 -7.01 -10.15
C ARG A 62 3.98 -5.52 -10.52
N THR A 63 2.92 -4.76 -10.22
CA THR A 63 2.87 -3.33 -10.51
C THR A 63 3.97 -2.57 -9.76
N ALA A 64 4.17 -2.88 -8.48
CA ALA A 64 5.21 -2.27 -7.67
C ALA A 64 6.61 -2.61 -8.20
N TYR A 65 6.86 -3.87 -8.55
CA TYR A 65 8.12 -4.31 -9.15
C TYR A 65 8.44 -3.59 -10.46
N GLU A 66 7.47 -3.54 -11.39
CA GLU A 66 7.62 -2.87 -12.69
C GLU A 66 7.89 -1.36 -12.56
N LEU A 67 7.42 -0.73 -11.49
CA LEU A 67 7.62 0.68 -11.20
C LEU A 67 8.78 0.96 -10.24
N GLY A 68 9.49 -0.07 -9.76
CA GLY A 68 10.56 0.08 -8.77
C GLY A 68 10.09 0.60 -7.41
N VAL A 69 8.82 0.40 -7.07
CA VAL A 69 8.24 0.85 -5.80
C VAL A 69 8.48 -0.21 -4.72
N PRO A 70 9.09 0.15 -3.57
CA PRO A 70 9.28 -0.79 -2.46
C PRO A 70 7.94 -1.20 -1.86
N VAL A 71 7.86 -2.45 -1.40
CA VAL A 71 6.68 -3.00 -0.72
C VAL A 71 7.09 -3.45 0.68
N VAL A 72 6.32 -3.04 1.69
CA VAL A 72 6.49 -3.46 3.09
C VAL A 72 5.30 -4.34 3.49
N PRO A 73 5.47 -5.67 3.60
CA PRO A 73 4.44 -6.54 4.14
C PRO A 73 4.22 -6.25 5.61
N GLN A 74 2.95 -6.15 6.04
CA GLN A 74 2.60 -5.93 7.44
C GLN A 74 1.65 -7.01 7.94
N GLY A 75 2.07 -7.71 9.00
CA GLY A 75 1.22 -8.63 9.77
C GLY A 75 0.53 -7.90 10.92
N ALA A 76 0.73 -8.37 12.15
CA ALA A 76 0.17 -7.75 13.36
C ALA A 76 0.81 -6.41 13.76
N ARG A 77 1.92 -6.00 13.12
CA ARG A 77 2.65 -4.74 13.38
C ARG A 77 3.20 -4.61 14.81
N THR A 78 3.68 -5.70 15.40
CA THR A 78 4.33 -5.73 16.72
C THR A 78 5.85 -5.79 16.66
N GLY A 79 6.41 -5.81 15.44
CA GLY A 79 7.84 -5.90 15.17
C GLY A 79 8.55 -4.59 15.37
#